data_AF-A0A0J0YB78-F1
#
_entry.id   AF-A0A0J0YB78-F1
#
_cell.length_a   1.000
_cell.length_b   1.000
_cell.length_c   1.000
_cell.angle_alpha   90.00
_cell.angle_beta   90.00
_cell.angle_gamma   90.00
#
_symmetry.space_group_name_H-M   'P 1'
#
loop_
_entity.id
_entity.type
_entity.pdbx_description
1 polymer ?
#
loop_
_entity_poly.entity_id
_entity_poly.type
_entity_poly.pdbx_seq_one_letter_code
_entity_poly.pdbx_strand_id
1 'polypeptide(L)'
;MRACDAAYAILIETDNPSVMYGDEWLCHEIAERLGWEHAGPATSRRVLRALAKTPGQLVKGLVRMPSDCCARGQSALHFELPEPEHSYLMAALRQGQRPDWAVFKKEQNG
;
A
#
# COMPACT_ATOMS: atom_id res chain seq x y z
N MET A 1 -3.86 -14.18 -8.48
CA MET A 1 -3.89 -13.29 -7.30
C MET A 1 -4.60 -11.99 -7.68
N ARG A 2 -5.45 -11.41 -6.84
CA ARG A 2 -6.07 -10.10 -7.13
C ARG A 2 -5.08 -8.99 -6.78
N ALA A 3 -5.20 -7.83 -7.43
CA ALA A 3 -4.31 -6.69 -7.16
C ALA A 3 -4.36 -6.24 -5.69
N CYS A 4 -5.54 -6.26 -5.06
CA CYS A 4 -5.68 -5.94 -3.63
C CYS A 4 -4.93 -6.91 -2.71
N ASP A 5 -4.92 -8.22 -3.04
CA ASP A 5 -4.24 -9.24 -2.23
C ASP A 5 -2.71 -9.08 -2.34
N ALA A 6 -2.23 -8.79 -3.56
CA ALA A 6 -0.82 -8.50 -3.81
C ALA A 6 -0.36 -7.24 -3.07
N ALA A 7 -1.13 -6.15 -3.19
CA ALA A 7 -0.82 -4.90 -2.53
C ALA A 7 -0.85 -5.03 -1.00
N TYR A 8 -1.85 -5.70 -0.43
CA TYR A 8 -1.88 -5.97 0.99
C TYR A 8 -0.62 -6.72 1.47
N ALA A 9 -0.23 -7.79 0.77
CA ALA A 9 0.98 -8.53 1.11
C ALA A 9 2.25 -7.67 1.06
N ILE A 10 2.44 -6.88 -0.02
CA ILE A 10 3.61 -6.00 -0.16
C ILE A 10 3.64 -4.94 0.95
N LEU A 11 2.51 -4.32 1.29
CA LEU A 11 2.46 -3.32 2.37
C LEU A 11 2.90 -3.91 3.72
N ILE A 12 2.45 -5.13 4.05
CA ILE A 12 2.86 -5.85 5.25
C ILE A 12 4.35 -6.22 5.20
N GLU A 13 4.83 -6.78 4.08
CA GLU A 13 6.21 -7.26 3.93
C GLU A 13 7.24 -6.12 3.95
N THR A 14 6.84 -4.92 3.53
CA THR A 14 7.72 -3.76 3.39
C THR A 14 7.52 -2.73 4.50
N ASP A 15 6.70 -3.03 5.50
CA ASP A 15 6.36 -2.13 6.61
C ASP A 15 5.81 -0.76 6.16
N ASN A 16 5.05 -0.76 5.05
CA ASN A 16 4.43 0.45 4.52
C ASN A 16 2.94 0.48 4.86
N PRO A 17 2.42 1.60 5.39
CA PRO A 17 1.02 1.70 5.79
C PRO A 17 0.08 1.82 4.59
N SER A 18 0.61 2.26 3.45
CA SER A 18 -0.19 2.55 2.27
C SER A 18 0.61 2.69 0.99
N VAL A 19 -0.11 2.74 -0.13
CA VAL A 19 0.43 3.01 -1.47
C VAL A 19 -0.43 4.05 -2.20
N MET A 20 0.22 5.00 -2.86
CA MET A 20 -0.40 6.05 -3.66
C MET A 20 0.45 6.43 -4.88
N TYR A 21 -0.02 7.42 -5.65
CA TYR A 21 0.76 7.99 -6.75
C TYR A 21 2.04 8.65 -6.23
N GLY A 22 3.18 8.27 -6.79
CA GLY A 22 4.52 8.71 -6.34
C GLY A 22 5.31 7.60 -5.65
N ASP A 23 4.65 6.56 -5.13
CA ASP A 23 5.29 5.39 -4.53
C ASP A 23 5.72 4.39 -5.61
N GLU A 24 6.59 4.83 -6.51
CA GLU A 24 6.98 4.07 -7.71
C GLU A 24 7.56 2.70 -7.35
N TRP A 25 8.43 2.65 -6.33
CA TRP A 25 9.02 1.39 -5.88
C TRP A 25 7.95 0.42 -5.38
N LEU A 26 7.04 0.85 -4.49
CA LEU A 26 5.94 -0.01 -4.00
C LEU A 26 5.06 -0.49 -5.15
N CYS A 27 4.72 0.39 -6.09
CA CYS A 27 3.93 0.01 -7.25
C CYS A 27 4.65 -1.04 -8.12
N HIS A 28 5.97 -0.98 -8.25
CA HIS A 28 6.75 -1.96 -9.00
C HIS A 28 6.80 -3.30 -8.28
N GLU A 29 7.01 -3.33 -6.96
CA GLU A 29 6.95 -4.57 -6.17
C GLU A 29 5.57 -5.26 -6.27
N ILE A 30 4.49 -4.47 -6.25
CA ILE A 30 3.12 -4.99 -6.45
C ILE A 30 2.95 -5.54 -7.86
N ALA A 31 3.46 -4.85 -8.88
CA ALA A 31 3.39 -5.29 -10.26
C ALA A 31 4.16 -6.60 -10.47
N GLU A 32 5.36 -6.71 -9.90
CA GLU A 32 6.18 -7.93 -9.91
C GLU A 32 5.44 -9.09 -9.25
N ARG A 33 4.83 -8.87 -8.08
CA ARG A 33 4.00 -9.88 -7.39
C ARG A 33 2.83 -10.37 -8.25
N LEU A 34 2.30 -9.51 -9.12
CA LEU A 34 1.23 -9.84 -10.07
C LEU A 34 1.74 -10.43 -11.38
N GLY A 35 3.06 -10.55 -11.57
CA GLY A 35 3.68 -11.02 -12.80
C GLY A 35 3.51 -10.03 -13.96
N TRP A 36 3.43 -8.74 -13.68
CA TRP A 36 3.29 -7.69 -14.70
C TRP A 36 4.65 -7.14 -15.10
N GLU A 37 4.82 -6.92 -16.40
CA GLU A 37 6.00 -6.24 -16.92
C GLU A 37 6.06 -4.77 -16.46
N HIS A 38 7.26 -4.31 -16.12
CA HIS A 38 7.51 -2.94 -15.68
C HIS A 38 7.57 -2.01 -16.89
N ALA A 39 6.71 -0.99 -16.91
CA ALA A 39 6.64 0.05 -17.94
C ALA A 39 6.88 1.45 -17.34
N GLY A 40 7.87 1.57 -16.45
CA GLY A 40 8.21 2.83 -15.76
C GLY A 40 6.99 3.45 -15.05
N PRO A 41 6.73 4.76 -15.21
CA PRO A 41 5.60 5.44 -14.55
C PRO A 41 4.20 4.92 -14.95
N ALA A 42 4.10 4.19 -16.07
CA ALA A 42 2.84 3.59 -16.48
C ALA A 42 2.44 2.41 -15.58
N THR A 43 3.42 1.73 -14.96
CA THR A 43 3.20 0.65 -13.99
C THR A 43 2.35 1.15 -12.82
N SER A 44 2.74 2.26 -12.20
CA SER A 44 2.09 2.83 -11.02
C SER A 44 0.64 3.22 -11.30
N ARG A 45 0.38 3.85 -12.45
CA ARG A 45 -0.99 4.16 -12.89
C ARG A 45 -1.83 2.90 -13.10
N ARG A 46 -1.23 1.85 -13.68
CA ARG A 46 -1.90 0.55 -13.92
C ARG A 46 -2.25 -0.13 -12.60
N VAL A 47 -1.32 -0.16 -11.65
CA VAL A 47 -1.51 -0.73 -10.29
C VAL A 47 -2.64 0.00 -9.57
N LEU A 48 -2.58 1.33 -9.43
CA LEU A 48 -3.60 2.10 -8.73
C LEU A 48 -4.98 1.97 -9.37
N ARG A 49 -5.04 1.92 -10.71
CA ARG A 49 -6.29 1.66 -11.45
C ARG A 49 -6.82 0.25 -11.18
N ALA A 50 -5.96 -0.74 -11.06
CA ALA A 50 -6.37 -2.11 -10.74
C ALA A 50 -6.91 -2.20 -9.31
N LEU A 51 -6.21 -1.61 -8.34
CA LEU A 51 -6.67 -1.52 -6.94
C LEU A 51 -8.04 -0.85 -6.83
N ALA A 52 -8.27 0.23 -7.60
CA ALA A 52 -9.56 0.90 -7.63
C ALA A 52 -10.71 0.03 -8.16
N LYS A 53 -10.41 -1.01 -8.95
CA LYS A 53 -11.36 -1.94 -9.56
C LYS A 53 -11.50 -3.27 -8.81
N THR A 54 -10.51 -3.62 -7.99
CA THR A 54 -10.51 -4.86 -7.20
C THR A 54 -10.67 -4.52 -5.72
N PRO A 55 -11.92 -4.38 -5.22
CA PRO A 55 -12.14 -4.17 -3.80
C PRO A 55 -11.62 -5.37 -3.00
N GLY A 56 -11.00 -5.10 -1.86
CA GLY A 56 -10.39 -6.08 -0.97
C GLY A 56 -10.26 -5.50 0.43
N GLN A 57 -9.27 -5.97 1.19
CA GLN A 57 -9.03 -5.52 2.57
C GLN A 57 -8.51 -4.08 2.67
N LEU A 58 -7.85 -3.59 1.63
CA LEU A 58 -7.31 -2.23 1.64
C LEU A 58 -8.42 -1.18 1.64
N VAL A 59 -8.25 -0.18 2.50
CA VAL A 59 -9.17 0.95 2.59
C VAL A 59 -8.78 1.95 1.50
N LYS A 60 -9.74 2.28 0.63
CA LYS A 60 -9.55 3.24 -0.47
C LYS A 60 -9.86 4.65 0.02
N GLY A 61 -8.91 5.56 -0.15
CA GLY A 61 -9.04 6.97 0.21
C GLY A 61 -8.57 7.93 -0.88
N LEU A 62 -8.66 9.22 -0.57
CA LEU A 62 -8.07 10.31 -1.33
C LEU A 62 -7.13 11.11 -0.43
N VAL A 63 -5.93 11.37 -0.91
CA VAL A 63 -4.94 12.20 -0.23
C VAL A 63 -4.61 13.44 -1.05
N ARG A 64 -4.31 14.54 -0.37
CA ARG A 64 -3.93 15.79 -1.03
C ARG A 64 -2.45 15.77 -1.33
N MET A 65 -2.09 15.88 -2.61
CA MET A 65 -0.69 15.85 -2.99
C MET A 65 0.08 17.08 -2.48
N PRO A 66 1.31 16.88 -1.95
CA PRO A 66 2.18 17.95 -1.49
C PRO A 66 2.47 19.03 -2.55
N SER A 67 2.84 20.22 -2.08
CA SER A 67 3.07 21.39 -2.95
C SER A 67 4.33 21.32 -3.81
N ASP A 68 5.22 20.39 -3.51
CA ASP A 68 6.51 20.15 -4.15
C ASP A 68 6.48 18.97 -5.13
N CYS A 69 5.34 18.29 -5.28
CA CYS A 69 5.21 17.21 -6.26
C CYS A 69 4.68 17.69 -7.63
N CYS A 70 4.97 16.95 -8.69
CA CYS A 70 4.49 17.22 -10.05
C CYS A 70 2.96 17.21 -10.23
N ALA A 71 2.23 16.64 -9.28
CA ALA A 71 0.77 16.62 -9.20
C ALA A 71 0.21 17.58 -8.12
N ARG A 72 0.96 18.65 -7.80
CA ARG A 72 0.65 19.64 -6.76
C ARG A 72 -0.83 20.02 -6.73
N GLY A 73 -1.43 19.93 -5.54
CA GLY A 73 -2.80 20.38 -5.34
C GLY A 73 -3.83 19.55 -6.11
N GLN A 74 -3.48 18.34 -6.54
CA GLN A 74 -4.45 17.35 -6.99
C GLN A 74 -4.75 16.37 -5.85
N SER A 75 -5.94 15.78 -5.90
CA SER A 75 -6.28 14.66 -5.02
C SER A 75 -5.86 13.36 -5.71
N ALA A 76 -5.06 12.54 -5.04
CA ALA A 76 -4.61 11.26 -5.55
C ALA A 76 -5.31 10.11 -4.82
N LEU A 77 -5.51 9.00 -5.53
CA LEU A 77 -5.95 7.75 -4.90
C LEU A 77 -4.84 7.20 -4.02
N HIS A 78 -5.25 6.71 -2.87
CA HIS A 78 -4.42 6.09 -1.86
C HIS A 78 -5.13 4.85 -1.34
N PHE A 79 -4.37 3.78 -1.09
CA PHE A 79 -4.88 2.53 -0.55
C PHE A 79 -4.06 2.17 0.67
N GLU A 80 -4.72 2.10 1.83
CA GLU A 80 -4.08 1.86 3.12
C GLU A 80 -4.44 0.50 3.70
N LEU A 81 -3.56 0.00 4.57
CA LEU A 81 -3.88 -1.12 5.44
C LEU A 81 -5.13 -0.79 6.26
N PRO A 82 -6.05 -1.75 6.43
CA PRO A 82 -7.19 -1.57 7.31
C PRO A 82 -6.74 -1.49 8.78
N GLU A 83 -7.66 -1.07 9.65
CA GLU A 83 -7.52 -1.34 11.08
C GLU A 83 -7.85 -2.81 11.38
N PRO A 84 -7.13 -3.48 12.29
CA PRO A 84 -6.13 -2.92 13.22
C PRO A 84 -4.67 -2.93 12.72
N GLU A 85 -4.40 -3.45 11.52
CA GLU A 85 -3.04 -3.56 10.96
C GLU A 85 -2.32 -2.21 10.86
N HIS A 86 -3.04 -1.18 10.43
CA HIS A 86 -2.50 0.18 10.35
C HIS A 86 -1.99 0.67 11.70
N SER A 87 -2.82 0.59 12.74
CA SER A 87 -2.44 1.01 14.09
C SER A 87 -1.25 0.22 14.63
N TYR A 88 -1.22 -1.10 14.39
CA TYR A 88 -0.12 -1.96 14.81
C TYR A 88 1.21 -1.55 14.17
N LEU A 89 1.23 -1.38 12.85
CA LEU A 89 2.41 -0.91 12.12
C LEU A 89 2.88 0.44 12.64
N MET A 90 1.98 1.42 12.75
CA MET A 90 2.31 2.77 13.20
C MET A 90 2.85 2.78 14.64
N ALA A 91 2.34 1.93 15.52
CA ALA A 91 2.84 1.80 16.89
C ALA A 91 4.28 1.27 16.92
N ALA A 92 4.62 0.28 16.11
CA ALA A 92 5.98 -0.26 16.01
C ALA A 92 6.94 0.79 15.42
N LEU A 93 6.57 1.44 14.31
CA LEU A 93 7.41 2.45 13.65
C LEU A 93 7.69 3.65 14.56
N ARG A 94 6.71 4.11 15.35
CA ARG A 94 6.91 5.19 16.34
C ARG A 94 7.93 4.84 17.42
N GLN A 95 8.10 3.56 17.71
CA GLN A 95 9.09 3.06 18.66
C GLN A 95 10.45 2.77 18.00
N GLY A 96 10.59 3.04 16.69
CA GLY A 96 11.79 2.68 15.92
C GLY A 96 11.97 1.17 15.77
N GLN A 97 10.89 0.41 15.90
CA GLN A 97 10.88 -1.05 15.83
C GLN A 97 10.25 -1.52 14.51
N ARG A 98 10.64 -2.71 14.08
CA ARG A 98 9.91 -3.42 13.03
C ARG A 98 8.69 -4.13 13.63
N PRO A 99 7.51 -4.07 12.99
CA PRO A 99 6.35 -4.81 13.43
C PRO A 99 6.61 -6.33 13.34
N ASP A 100 6.18 -7.08 14.36
CA ASP A 100 6.18 -8.54 14.32
C ASP A 100 4.79 -9.03 13.89
N TRP A 101 4.62 -9.15 12.57
CA TRP A 101 3.36 -9.60 11.99
C TRP A 101 2.97 -11.04 12.38
N ALA A 102 3.92 -11.87 12.86
CA ALA A 102 3.59 -13.20 13.36
C ALA A 102 2.92 -13.11 14.74
N VAL A 103 3.40 -12.22 15.60
CA VAL A 103 2.76 -11.92 16.90
C VAL A 103 1.37 -11.34 16.68
N PHE A 104 1.24 -10.32 15.84
CA PHE A 104 -0.07 -9.71 15.53
C PHE A 104 -1.09 -10.74 15.03
N LYS A 105 -0.71 -11.60 14.08
CA LYS A 105 -1.61 -12.65 13.57
C LYS A 105 -2.00 -13.68 14.62
N LYS A 106 -1.12 -13.97 15.59
CA LYS A 106 -1.45 -14.88 16.70
C LYS A 106 -2.48 -14.27 17.64
N GLU A 107 -2.38 -12.97 17.92
CA GLU A 107 -3.31 -12.24 18.78
C GLU A 107 -4.70 -12.06 18.17
N GLN A 108 -4.81 -11.95 16.84
CA GLN A 108 -6.10 -11.84 16.14
C GLN A 108 -6.87 -13.19 16.03
N ASN A 109 -6.19 -14.32 16.20
CA ASN A 109 -6.77 -15.67 16.03
C ASN A 109 -6.97 -16.43 17.35
N GLY A 110 -6.67 -15.82 18.50
CA GLY A 110 -6.87 -16.38 19.84
C GLY A 110 -8.07 -15.77 20.53
#